data_AF-A0A4Q5NNC1-F1
#
_entry.id   AF-A0A4Q5NNC1-F1
#
_cell.length_a   1.000
_cell.length_b   1.000
_cell.length_c   1.000
_cell.angle_alpha   90.00
_cell.angle_beta   90.00
_cell.angle_gamma   90.00
#
_symmetry.space_group_name_H-M   'P 1'
#
loop_
_entity.id
_entity.type
_entity.pdbx_description
1 polymer ?
#
loop_
_entity_poly.entity_id
_entity_poly.type
_entity_poly.pdbx_seq_one_letter_code
_entity_poly.pdbx_strand_id
1 'polypeptide(L)'
;MLRFCWPINPLALNAWQTGKDLSYRELAGRNFFKANFVGACIRSSGLKGTNLSKSNLAHAIIESDLKKANLQGAKLYSVVLINAGLVGADLRQCDLRNALLQGADLSGAKLQGADLRGAQYDSKTKWPLGLYAKKRGARFNLLVSP
;
A
#
# COMPACT_ATOMS: atom_id res chain seq x y z
N MET A 1 -21.99 -11.84 -9.82
CA MET A 1 -21.23 -11.54 -8.58
C MET A 1 -21.04 -12.84 -7.81
N LEU A 2 -19.81 -13.21 -7.40
CA LEU A 2 -19.59 -14.38 -6.53
C LEU A 2 -18.88 -13.97 -5.24
N ARG A 3 -19.63 -13.95 -4.13
CA ARG A 3 -19.08 -13.71 -2.79
C ARG A 3 -18.39 -14.98 -2.29
N PHE A 4 -17.10 -15.14 -2.63
CA PHE A 4 -16.23 -16.13 -1.99
C PHE A 4 -15.93 -15.76 -0.53
N CYS A 5 -16.92 -15.97 0.34
CA CYS A 5 -16.77 -15.98 1.79
C CYS A 5 -15.99 -17.23 2.21
N TRP A 6 -14.66 -17.13 2.24
CA TRP A 6 -13.83 -18.16 2.87
C TRP A 6 -13.99 -18.11 4.39
N PRO A 7 -14.06 -19.28 5.08
CA PRO A 7 -14.19 -19.33 6.53
C PRO A 7 -12.95 -18.74 7.22
N ILE A 8 -13.19 -17.98 8.29
CA ILE A 8 -12.13 -17.32 9.06
C ILE A 8 -11.55 -18.35 10.04
N ASN A 9 -10.55 -19.13 9.60
CA ASN A 9 -9.76 -19.98 10.49
C ASN A 9 -8.45 -19.25 10.88
N PRO A 10 -8.27 -18.83 12.15
CA PRO A 10 -7.05 -18.16 12.59
C PRO A 10 -5.77 -19.00 12.44
N LEU A 11 -5.88 -20.33 12.40
CA LEU A 11 -4.74 -21.24 12.22
C LEU A 11 -4.29 -21.34 10.75
N ALA A 12 -5.11 -20.89 9.80
CA ALA A 12 -4.73 -20.79 8.38
C ALA A 12 -3.94 -19.50 8.06
N LEU A 13 -3.67 -18.64 9.05
CA LEU A 13 -2.97 -17.35 8.88
C LEU A 13 -1.52 -17.49 8.35
N ASN A 14 -0.97 -18.70 8.38
CA ASN A 14 0.38 -19.02 7.89
C ASN A 14 0.41 -19.48 6.42
N ALA A 15 -0.76 -19.73 5.79
CA ALA A 15 -0.88 -20.42 4.49
C ALA A 15 -1.08 -19.49 3.28
N TRP A 16 -0.66 -18.21 3.37
CA TRP A 16 -0.70 -17.31 2.23
C TRP A 16 0.52 -17.52 1.31
N GLN A 17 0.27 -18.22 0.21
CA GLN A 17 1.21 -18.36 -0.90
C GLN A 17 1.39 -17.00 -1.61
N THR A 18 2.61 -16.75 -2.07
CA THR A 18 3.00 -15.55 -2.82
C THR A 18 2.26 -15.45 -4.15
N GLY A 19 1.97 -14.23 -4.63
CA GLY A 19 1.40 -14.01 -5.97
C GLY A 19 -0.12 -14.19 -6.10
N LYS A 20 -0.87 -14.26 -5.00
CA LYS A 20 -2.33 -14.46 -5.05
C LYS A 20 -3.07 -13.20 -5.56
N ASP A 21 -4.04 -13.39 -6.46
CA ASP A 21 -4.96 -12.33 -6.85
C ASP A 21 -6.09 -12.17 -5.82
N LEU A 22 -6.27 -10.93 -5.38
CA LEU A 22 -7.24 -10.45 -4.40
C LEU A 22 -8.02 -9.24 -4.96
N SER A 23 -8.05 -9.08 -6.28
CA SER A 23 -8.77 -7.99 -6.96
C SER A 23 -10.29 -8.13 -6.81
N TYR A 24 -11.01 -7.00 -6.87
CA TYR A 24 -12.46 -6.90 -6.72
C TYR A 24 -13.01 -7.46 -5.39
N ARG A 25 -12.23 -7.39 -4.30
CA ARG A 25 -12.59 -7.95 -2.99
C ARG A 25 -13.03 -6.89 -1.98
N GLU A 26 -14.12 -7.17 -1.29
CA GLU A 26 -14.59 -6.39 -0.14
C GLU A 26 -13.82 -6.79 1.13
N LEU A 27 -12.74 -6.05 1.39
CA LEU A 27 -11.80 -6.28 2.48
C LEU A 27 -11.81 -5.17 3.55
N ALA A 28 -12.70 -4.17 3.44
CA ALA A 28 -12.67 -2.97 4.28
C ALA A 28 -12.77 -3.30 5.78
N GLY A 29 -12.00 -2.58 6.60
CA GLY A 29 -11.93 -2.80 8.05
C GLY A 29 -11.34 -4.14 8.52
N ARG A 30 -10.98 -5.08 7.63
CA ARG A 30 -10.44 -6.39 8.04
C ARG A 30 -9.07 -6.27 8.70
N ASN A 31 -8.81 -7.20 9.62
CA ASN A 31 -7.51 -7.36 10.26
C ASN A 31 -6.61 -8.31 9.46
N PHE A 32 -5.45 -7.81 9.06
CA PHE A 32 -4.40 -8.51 8.33
C PHE A 32 -3.03 -8.31 9.00
N PHE A 33 -2.99 -8.09 10.32
CA PHE A 33 -1.74 -7.89 11.07
C PHE A 33 -0.70 -8.98 10.78
N LYS A 34 0.51 -8.59 10.39
CA LYS A 34 1.61 -9.48 9.95
C LYS A 34 1.27 -10.41 8.77
N ALA A 35 0.21 -10.16 8.01
CA ALA A 35 -0.16 -11.02 6.88
C ALA A 35 0.83 -10.95 5.71
N ASN A 36 0.76 -11.97 4.85
CA ASN A 36 1.80 -12.41 3.85
C ASN A 36 0.96 -11.95 2.56
N PHE A 37 1.52 -11.04 1.75
CA PHE A 37 0.97 -10.57 0.46
C PHE A 37 2.06 -10.31 -0.59
N VAL A 38 3.23 -10.94 -0.48
CA VAL A 38 4.35 -10.71 -1.42
C VAL A 38 3.94 -11.07 -2.85
N GLY A 39 4.13 -10.13 -3.78
CA GLY A 39 3.73 -10.25 -5.18
C GLY A 39 2.21 -10.32 -5.43
N ALA A 40 1.37 -10.09 -4.42
CA ALA A 40 -0.09 -10.18 -4.58
C ALA A 40 -0.63 -9.08 -5.51
N CYS A 41 -1.63 -9.41 -6.33
CA CYS A 41 -2.41 -8.43 -7.09
C CYS A 41 -3.66 -8.05 -6.30
N ILE A 42 -3.87 -6.75 -6.06
CA ILE A 42 -4.98 -6.23 -5.26
C ILE A 42 -5.54 -4.97 -5.95
N ARG A 43 -6.22 -5.17 -7.08
CA ARG A 43 -6.85 -4.10 -7.89
C ARG A 43 -8.33 -3.94 -7.58
N SER A 44 -8.83 -2.71 -7.58
CA SER A 44 -10.25 -2.40 -7.41
C SER A 44 -10.90 -3.05 -6.18
N SER A 45 -10.13 -3.19 -5.09
CA SER A 45 -10.56 -3.82 -3.84
C SER A 45 -10.74 -2.78 -2.73
N GLY A 46 -11.74 -2.97 -1.89
CA GLY A 46 -11.97 -2.13 -0.73
C GLY A 46 -10.98 -2.47 0.38
N LEU A 47 -9.87 -1.73 0.51
CA LEU A 47 -8.89 -1.86 1.61
C LEU A 47 -9.03 -0.75 2.67
N LYS A 48 -10.01 0.14 2.51
CA LYS A 48 -10.34 1.26 3.40
C LYS A 48 -10.40 0.79 4.86
N GLY A 49 -9.64 1.45 5.73
CA GLY A 49 -9.60 1.15 7.17
C GLY A 49 -9.05 -0.23 7.56
N THR A 50 -8.43 -1.00 6.65
CA THR A 50 -7.83 -2.30 7.00
C THR A 50 -6.64 -2.14 7.95
N ASN A 51 -6.38 -3.16 8.76
CA ASN A 51 -5.14 -3.25 9.54
C ASN A 51 -4.12 -4.15 8.83
N LEU A 52 -3.26 -3.54 8.02
CA LEU A 52 -2.13 -4.16 7.33
C LEU A 52 -0.79 -3.91 8.08
N SER A 53 -0.82 -3.48 9.35
CA SER A 53 0.42 -3.19 10.10
C SER A 53 1.32 -4.42 10.25
N LYS A 54 2.63 -4.20 10.10
CA LYS A 54 3.71 -5.22 10.07
C LYS A 54 3.56 -6.32 9.00
N SER A 55 2.67 -6.15 8.02
CA SER A 55 2.47 -7.09 6.89
C SER A 55 3.60 -7.03 5.88
N ASN A 56 3.72 -8.06 5.04
CA ASN A 56 4.66 -8.08 3.92
C ASN A 56 3.92 -7.93 2.58
N LEU A 57 3.96 -6.73 2.02
CA LEU A 57 3.33 -6.31 0.76
C LEU A 57 4.40 -6.00 -0.32
N ALA A 58 5.62 -6.50 -0.14
CA ALA A 58 6.70 -6.30 -1.09
C ALA A 58 6.37 -6.86 -2.47
N HIS A 59 6.75 -6.14 -3.53
CA HIS A 59 6.40 -6.44 -4.93
C HIS A 59 4.88 -6.57 -5.22
N ALA A 60 3.98 -6.28 -4.28
CA ALA A 60 2.54 -6.35 -4.53
C ALA A 60 2.10 -5.22 -5.48
N ILE A 61 1.01 -5.44 -6.21
CA ILE A 61 0.41 -4.43 -7.09
C ILE A 61 -0.95 -4.05 -6.52
N ILE A 62 -1.08 -2.81 -6.05
CA ILE A 62 -2.21 -2.35 -5.23
C ILE A 62 -2.82 -1.09 -5.86
N GLU A 63 -3.69 -1.31 -6.84
CA GLU A 63 -4.48 -0.27 -7.53
C GLU A 63 -5.85 -0.20 -6.83
N SER A 64 -5.88 0.22 -5.55
CA SER A 64 -7.04 0.10 -4.64
C SER A 64 -7.19 1.29 -3.68
N ASP A 65 -8.36 1.37 -3.03
CA ASP A 65 -8.64 2.39 -2.00
C ASP A 65 -8.14 1.91 -0.61
N LEU A 66 -7.06 2.53 -0.14
CA LEU A 66 -6.39 2.33 1.15
C LEU A 66 -6.71 3.46 2.15
N LYS A 67 -7.75 4.26 1.93
CA LYS A 67 -8.12 5.38 2.83
C LYS A 67 -8.19 4.95 4.29
N LYS A 68 -7.47 5.67 5.15
CA LYS A 68 -7.35 5.40 6.60
C LYS A 68 -6.86 3.97 6.96
N ALA A 69 -6.27 3.21 6.03
CA ALA A 69 -5.68 1.91 6.35
C ALA A 69 -4.45 2.08 7.25
N ASN A 70 -4.24 1.14 8.18
CA ASN A 70 -3.04 1.09 9.01
C ASN A 70 -1.99 0.19 8.34
N LEU A 71 -0.89 0.79 7.88
CA LEU A 71 0.27 0.14 7.25
C LEU A 71 1.53 0.31 8.12
N GLN A 72 1.39 0.61 9.42
CA GLN A 72 2.52 0.90 10.30
C GLN A 72 3.51 -0.28 10.34
N GLY A 73 4.78 -0.01 10.04
CA GLY A 73 5.83 -1.02 10.00
C GLY A 73 5.67 -2.09 8.91
N ALA A 74 4.80 -1.88 7.92
CA ALA A 74 4.66 -2.82 6.79
C ALA A 74 5.89 -2.78 5.87
N LYS A 75 6.23 -3.92 5.28
CA LYS A 75 7.21 -4.01 4.19
C LYS A 75 6.51 -3.74 2.87
N LEU A 76 6.86 -2.64 2.22
CA LEU A 76 6.29 -2.15 0.96
C LEU A 76 7.40 -1.92 -0.09
N TYR A 77 8.55 -2.60 0.06
CA TYR A 77 9.68 -2.40 -0.84
C TYR A 77 9.32 -2.88 -2.25
N SER A 78 9.64 -2.06 -3.25
CA SER A 78 9.25 -2.25 -4.66
C SER A 78 7.75 -2.54 -4.87
N VAL A 79 6.86 -2.06 -3.99
CA VAL A 79 5.40 -2.15 -4.19
C VAL A 79 4.96 -1.22 -5.32
N VAL A 80 3.92 -1.62 -6.05
CA VAL A 80 3.25 -0.76 -7.03
C VAL A 80 1.96 -0.21 -6.42
N LEU A 81 1.93 1.12 -6.23
CA LEU A 81 0.83 1.90 -5.64
C LEU A 81 0.38 3.01 -6.61
N ILE A 82 0.52 2.79 -7.92
CA ILE A 82 0.18 3.75 -8.96
C ILE A 82 -1.33 4.05 -8.89
N ASN A 83 -1.67 5.35 -8.85
CA ASN A 83 -3.04 5.86 -8.64
C ASN A 83 -3.73 5.40 -7.34
N ALA A 84 -3.00 4.85 -6.35
CA ALA A 84 -3.60 4.31 -5.13
C ALA A 84 -4.12 5.42 -4.18
N GLY A 85 -5.30 5.17 -3.58
CA GLY A 85 -5.93 6.10 -2.65
C GLY A 85 -5.43 5.91 -1.21
N LEU A 86 -4.41 6.65 -0.78
CA LEU A 86 -3.76 6.52 0.54
C LEU A 86 -4.19 7.61 1.54
N VAL A 87 -5.25 8.36 1.26
CA VAL A 87 -5.67 9.53 2.05
C VAL A 87 -5.92 9.16 3.51
N GLY A 88 -5.18 9.82 4.42
CA GLY A 88 -5.22 9.57 5.86
C GLY A 88 -4.68 8.20 6.32
N ALA A 89 -4.00 7.42 5.47
CA ALA A 89 -3.41 6.14 5.84
C ALA A 89 -2.23 6.30 6.82
N ASP A 90 -1.99 5.29 7.65
CA ASP A 90 -0.88 5.28 8.61
C ASP A 90 0.31 4.48 8.04
N LEU A 91 1.28 5.19 7.47
CA LEU A 91 2.50 4.65 6.84
C LEU A 91 3.71 4.82 7.77
N ARG A 92 3.52 4.95 9.09
CA ARG A 92 4.65 5.19 10.01
C ARG A 92 5.60 3.99 10.03
N GLN A 93 6.90 4.26 10.01
CA GLN A 93 7.97 3.24 10.06
C GLN A 93 7.90 2.16 8.96
N CYS A 94 7.18 2.39 7.85
CA CYS A 94 7.12 1.42 6.75
C CYS A 94 8.33 1.52 5.82
N ASP A 95 8.64 0.43 5.12
CA ASP A 95 9.70 0.37 4.12
C ASP A 95 9.10 0.55 2.72
N LEU A 96 9.14 1.77 2.18
CA LEU A 96 8.66 2.14 0.84
C LEU A 96 9.82 2.26 -0.18
N ARG A 97 10.99 1.65 0.09
CA ARG A 97 12.14 1.74 -0.83
C ARG A 97 11.78 1.24 -2.22
N ASN A 98 12.13 2.01 -3.24
CA ASN A 98 11.83 1.75 -4.65
C ASN A 98 10.32 1.56 -4.99
N ALA A 99 9.39 1.95 -4.10
CA ALA A 99 7.96 1.89 -4.38
C ALA A 99 7.55 2.80 -5.56
N LEU A 100 6.54 2.41 -6.33
CA LEU A 100 5.97 3.22 -7.42
C LEU A 100 4.70 3.92 -6.93
N LEU A 101 4.74 5.25 -6.79
CA LEU A 101 3.71 6.10 -6.19
C LEU A 101 3.12 7.14 -7.17
N GLN A 102 3.36 6.99 -8.48
CA GLN A 102 2.84 7.90 -9.52
C GLN A 102 1.31 8.02 -9.42
N GLY A 103 0.79 9.25 -9.40
CA GLY A 103 -0.64 9.52 -9.24
C GLY A 103 -1.26 9.13 -7.88
N ALA A 104 -0.50 8.59 -6.93
CA ALA A 104 -1.03 8.17 -5.63
C ALA A 104 -1.45 9.38 -4.77
N ASP A 105 -2.54 9.25 -4.02
CA ASP A 105 -3.04 10.32 -3.15
C ASP A 105 -2.73 10.02 -1.68
N LEU A 106 -1.59 10.51 -1.18
CA LEU A 106 -1.14 10.38 0.20
C LEU A 106 -1.57 11.58 1.08
N SER A 107 -2.60 12.33 0.68
CA SER A 107 -3.06 13.51 1.43
C SER A 107 -3.38 13.17 2.89
N GLY A 108 -2.76 13.86 3.84
CA GLY A 108 -2.92 13.60 5.28
C GLY A 108 -2.38 12.25 5.78
N ALA A 109 -1.67 11.47 4.95
CA ALA A 109 -1.07 10.20 5.39
C ALA A 109 0.10 10.43 6.37
N LYS A 110 0.25 9.52 7.34
CA LYS A 110 1.29 9.61 8.39
C LYS A 110 2.55 8.89 7.94
N LEU A 111 3.57 9.63 7.51
CA LEU A 111 4.83 9.10 6.94
C LEU A 111 6.05 9.26 7.87
N GLN A 112 5.86 9.42 9.19
CA GLN A 112 6.96 9.55 10.15
C GLN A 112 7.78 8.26 10.22
N GLY A 113 9.11 8.35 10.07
CA GLY A 113 10.02 7.20 10.06
C GLY A 113 9.93 6.27 8.84
N ALA A 114 9.08 6.55 7.85
CA ALA A 114 9.02 5.77 6.61
C ALA A 114 10.28 5.93 5.74
N ASP A 115 10.76 4.86 5.13
CA ASP A 115 11.89 4.90 4.19
C ASP A 115 11.38 5.11 2.76
N LEU A 116 11.70 6.26 2.15
CA LEU A 116 11.28 6.64 0.79
C LEU A 116 12.45 6.59 -0.22
N ARG A 117 13.60 6.01 0.14
CA ARG A 117 14.79 6.00 -0.73
C ARG A 117 14.50 5.24 -2.03
N GLY A 118 14.66 5.93 -3.16
CA GLY A 118 14.39 5.39 -4.49
C GLY A 118 12.91 5.30 -4.87
N ALA A 119 11.97 5.61 -3.96
CA ALA A 119 10.53 5.61 -4.26
C ALA A 119 10.22 6.62 -5.37
N GLN A 120 9.50 6.20 -6.40
CA GLN A 120 9.23 7.00 -7.59
C GLN A 120 7.88 7.70 -7.52
N TYR A 121 7.81 8.98 -7.89
CA TYR A 121 6.58 9.77 -7.89
C TYR A 121 6.54 10.74 -9.08
N ASP A 122 5.36 11.26 -9.41
CA ASP A 122 5.16 12.18 -10.54
C ASP A 122 4.51 13.51 -10.07
N SER A 123 4.07 14.33 -11.02
CA SER A 123 3.36 15.60 -10.75
C SER A 123 1.93 15.41 -10.23
N LYS A 124 1.36 14.21 -10.36
CA LYS A 124 0.00 13.85 -9.92
C LYS A 124 0.00 13.29 -8.49
N THR A 125 1.13 12.75 -8.02
CA THR A 125 1.30 12.24 -6.65
C THR A 125 1.07 13.34 -5.61
N LYS A 126 0.05 13.20 -4.77
CA LYS A 126 -0.23 14.14 -3.68
C LYS A 126 0.46 13.66 -2.40
N TRP A 127 1.24 14.55 -1.78
CA TRP A 127 1.92 14.29 -0.51
C TRP A 127 1.21 14.96 0.67
N PRO A 128 1.35 14.47 1.91
CA PRO A 128 0.83 15.17 3.07
C PRO A 128 1.58 16.50 3.28
N LEU A 129 0.89 17.50 3.85
CA LEU A 129 1.42 18.84 4.07
C LEU A 129 2.76 18.82 4.84
N GLY A 130 3.71 19.63 4.38
CA GLY A 130 5.06 19.72 4.94
C GLY A 130 6.03 18.59 4.55
N LEU A 131 5.60 17.57 3.78
CA LEU A 131 6.49 16.48 3.36
C LEU A 131 7.19 16.77 2.04
N TYR A 132 8.52 16.96 2.11
CA TYR A 132 9.38 17.16 0.94
C TYR A 132 9.96 15.83 0.45
N ALA A 133 9.26 15.14 -0.46
CA ALA A 133 9.62 13.78 -0.89
C ALA A 133 11.07 13.65 -1.42
N LYS A 134 11.50 14.58 -2.27
CA LYS A 134 12.89 14.65 -2.79
C LYS A 134 13.95 14.74 -1.68
N LYS A 135 13.68 15.45 -0.58
CA LYS A 135 14.59 15.52 0.60
C LYS A 135 14.66 14.21 1.37
N ARG A 136 13.72 13.27 1.16
CA ARG A 136 13.68 11.93 1.78
C ARG A 136 14.20 10.82 0.85
N GLY A 137 14.87 11.18 -0.24
CA GLY A 137 15.46 10.23 -1.19
C GLY A 137 14.49 9.68 -2.24
N ALA A 138 13.26 10.17 -2.31
CA ALA A 138 12.32 9.84 -3.38
C ALA A 138 12.75 10.49 -4.71
N ARG A 139 12.48 9.82 -5.83
CA ARG A 139 12.85 10.23 -7.18
C ARG A 139 11.62 10.71 -7.95
N PHE A 140 11.69 11.90 -8.52
CA PHE A 140 10.67 12.36 -9.46
C PHE A 140 10.87 11.66 -10.81
N ASN A 141 9.82 11.04 -11.35
CA ASN A 141 9.84 10.41 -12.68
C ASN A 141 9.30 11.41 -13.72
N LEU A 142 10.18 11.87 -14.61
CA LEU A 142 9.85 12.80 -15.69
C LEU A 142 8.97 12.18 -16.78
N LEU A 143 9.04 10.86 -16.97
CA LEU A 143 8.46 10.11 -18.10
C LEU A 143 6.92 9.95 -18.05
N VAL A 144 6.25 10.53 -17.06
CA VAL A 144 4.78 10.47 -16.87
C VAL A 144 4.15 11.87 -16.74
N SER A 145 4.92 12.90 -17.07
CA SER A 145 4.41 14.26 -17.28
C SER A 145 3.47 14.28 -18.51
N PRO A 146 2.34 15.01 -18.47
CA PRO A 146 1.47 15.18 -19.62
C PRO A 146 2.11 16.07 -20.70
#